data_AF-A0A942FFP7-F1
#
_entry.id   AF-A0A942FFP7-F1
#
_cell.length_a   1.000
_cell.length_b   1.000
_cell.length_c   1.000
_cell.angle_alpha   90.00
_cell.angle_beta   90.00
_cell.angle_gamma   90.00
#
_symmetry.space_group_name_H-M   'P 1'
#
loop_
_entity.id
_entity.type
_entity.pdbx_description
1 polymer ?
#
loop_
_entity_poly.entity_id
_entity_poly.type
_entity_poly.pdbx_seq_one_letter_code
_entity_poly.pdbx_strand_id
1 'polypeptide(L)'
;MKNIVSISNARKELPKIIREIEKHPEAIFMITVRDEAVAEIRSARTMVEPGEAVQKLLRLRKKLSSGVKEQSREPISKRVKDYLYLKGNG
;
A
#
# COMPACT_ATOMS: atom_id res chain seq x y z
N MET A 1 -8.19 21.12 -9.77
CA MET A 1 -8.89 22.34 -9.29
C MET A 1 -10.00 21.89 -8.34
N LYS A 2 -10.29 22.63 -7.26
CA LYS A 2 -11.34 22.25 -6.31
C LYS A 2 -12.66 22.90 -6.73
N ASN A 3 -13.66 22.09 -7.06
CA ASN A 3 -14.97 22.56 -7.48
C ASN A 3 -15.95 22.49 -6.31
N ILE A 4 -16.52 23.62 -5.88
CA ILE A 4 -17.45 23.68 -4.75
C ILE A 4 -18.88 23.63 -5.30
N VAL A 5 -19.68 22.68 -4.83
CA VAL A 5 -21.03 22.43 -5.33
C VAL A 5 -22.00 22.27 -4.16
N SER A 6 -23.12 23.01 -4.17
CA SER A 6 -24.17 22.82 -3.16
C SER A 6 -24.83 21.45 -3.30
N ILE A 7 -25.35 20.88 -2.21
CA ILE A 7 -26.03 19.57 -2.21
C ILE A 7 -27.16 19.48 -3.25
N SER A 8 -27.91 20.58 -3.43
CA SER A 8 -29.01 20.65 -4.39
C SER A 8 -28.52 20.54 -5.83
N ASN A 9 -27.40 21.21 -6.15
CA ASN A 9 -26.79 21.16 -7.48
C ASN A 9 -26.08 19.83 -7.71
N ALA A 10 -25.39 19.31 -6.69
CA ALA A 10 -24.72 18.02 -6.74
C ALA A 10 -25.69 16.87 -7.08
N ARG A 11 -26.93 16.91 -6.54
CA ARG A 11 -27.97 15.92 -6.86
C ARG A 11 -28.47 16.01 -8.30
N LYS A 12 -28.62 17.23 -8.84
CA LYS A 12 -29.09 17.45 -10.21
C LYS A 12 -28.03 17.09 -11.25
N GLU A 13 -26.77 17.39 -10.96
CA GLU A 13 -25.67 17.27 -11.90
C GLU A 13 -24.76 16.06 -11.63
N LEU A 14 -25.17 15.16 -10.74
CA LEU A 14 -24.42 13.99 -10.34
C LEU A 14 -23.87 13.18 -11.53
N PRO A 15 -24.65 12.88 -12.58
CA PRO A 15 -24.14 12.17 -13.75
C PRO A 15 -23.05 12.93 -14.51
N LYS A 16 -23.13 14.28 -14.55
CA LYS A 16 -22.09 15.11 -15.18
C LYS A 16 -20.81 15.11 -14.34
N ILE A 17 -20.95 15.28 -13.02
CA ILE A 17 -19.84 15.25 -12.06
C ILE A 17 -19.06 13.94 -12.18
N ILE A 18 -19.76 12.79 -12.25
CA ILE A 18 -19.10 11.49 -12.41
C ILE A 18 -18.34 11.41 -13.74
N ARG A 19 -18.95 11.81 -14.86
CA ARG A 19 -18.27 11.82 -16.18
C ARG A 19 -17.04 12.71 -16.18
N GLU A 20 -17.06 13.82 -15.45
CA GLU A 20 -15.93 14.73 -15.35
C GLU A 20 -14.80 14.14 -14.52
N ILE A 21 -15.13 13.45 -13.41
CA ILE A 21 -14.17 12.69 -12.60
C ILE A 21 -13.56 11.52 -13.38
N GLU A 22 -14.33 10.86 -14.25
CA GLU A 22 -13.82 9.79 -15.11
C GLU A 22 -12.83 10.32 -16.17
N LYS A 23 -13.11 11.49 -16.75
CA LYS A 23 -12.22 12.14 -17.74
C LYS A 23 -10.99 12.79 -17.09
N HIS A 24 -11.17 13.32 -15.89
CA HIS A 24 -10.17 14.06 -15.12
C HIS A 24 -10.06 13.45 -13.72
N PRO A 25 -9.28 12.37 -13.54
CA PRO A 25 -9.14 11.69 -12.24
C PRO A 25 -8.60 12.59 -11.11
N GLU A 26 -7.94 13.68 -11.47
CA GLU A 26 -7.42 14.73 -10.58
C GLU A 26 -8.48 15.74 -10.10
N ALA A 27 -9.69 15.70 -10.66
CA ALA A 27 -10.79 16.57 -10.29
C ALA A 27 -11.34 16.20 -8.90
N ILE A 28 -11.53 17.22 -8.07
CA ILE A 28 -12.08 17.07 -6.72
C ILE A 28 -13.30 17.99 -6.60
N PHE A 29 -14.44 17.39 -6.28
CA PHE A 29 -15.70 18.09 -6.09
C PHE A 29 -16.06 18.07 -4.60
N MET A 30 -16.20 19.26 -4.01
CA MET A 30 -16.55 19.44 -2.61
C MET A 30 -18.04 19.75 -2.52
N ILE A 31 -18.79 18.92 -1.81
CA ILE A 31 -20.22 19.12 -1.60
C ILE A 31 -20.42 20.01 -0.37
N THR A 32 -21.18 21.08 -0.53
CA THR A 32 -21.56 21.98 0.56
C THR A 32 -23.04 21.94 0.89
N VAL A 33 -23.36 22.14 2.17
CA VAL A 33 -24.72 22.36 2.68
C VAL A 33 -24.68 23.62 3.51
N ARG A 34 -25.49 24.63 3.15
CA ARG A 34 -25.46 25.95 3.84
C ARG A 34 -24.03 26.51 3.95
N ASP A 35 -23.29 26.45 2.83
CA ASP A 35 -21.90 26.91 2.69
C ASP A 35 -20.85 26.15 3.53
N GLU A 36 -21.26 25.09 4.24
CA GLU A 36 -20.35 24.20 4.97
C GLU A 36 -19.99 22.98 4.11
N ALA A 37 -18.70 22.64 4.03
CA ALA A 37 -18.23 21.46 3.33
C ALA A 37 -18.58 20.19 4.11
N VAL A 38 -19.41 19.33 3.52
CA VAL A 38 -19.89 18.09 4.16
C VAL A 38 -19.28 16.83 3.55
N ALA A 39 -18.87 16.86 2.28
CA ALA A 39 -18.33 15.70 1.60
C ALA A 39 -17.41 16.07 0.44
N GLU A 40 -16.62 15.09 -0.01
CA GLU A 40 -15.73 15.17 -1.16
C GLU A 40 -16.04 14.01 -2.11
N ILE A 41 -16.22 14.31 -3.40
CA ILE A 41 -16.26 13.33 -4.48
C ILE A 41 -14.95 13.47 -5.28
N ARG A 42 -14.24 12.36 -5.43
CA ARG A 42 -13.02 12.24 -6.22
C ARG A 42 -12.98 10.88 -6.90
N SER A 43 -12.11 10.74 -7.89
CA SER A 43 -11.87 9.45 -8.52
C SER A 43 -11.36 8.45 -7.49
N ALA A 44 -11.81 7.19 -7.58
CA ALA A 44 -11.18 6.12 -6.83
C ALA A 44 -9.70 6.08 -7.24
N ARG A 45 -8.79 6.01 -6.25
CA ARG A 45 -7.35 5.93 -6.55
C ARG A 45 -7.15 4.84 -7.59
N THR A 46 -6.40 5.18 -8.66
CA THR A 46 -6.03 4.26 -9.72
C THR A 46 -5.63 2.95 -9.10
N MET A 47 -6.28 1.87 -9.56
CA MET A 47 -5.91 0.52 -9.18
C MET A 47 -4.41 0.40 -9.39
N VAL A 48 -3.69 0.06 -8.32
CA VAL A 48 -2.23 -0.03 -8.29
C VAL A 48 -1.77 -0.80 -9.52
N GLU A 49 -0.79 -0.29 -10.26
CA GLU A 49 -0.34 -0.94 -11.51
C GLU A 49 -0.01 -2.41 -11.21
N PRO A 50 -0.44 -3.36 -12.07
CA PRO A 50 -0.19 -4.77 -11.84
C PRO A 50 1.31 -5.02 -11.67
N GLY A 51 1.68 -5.62 -10.55
CA GLY A 51 3.08 -5.87 -10.19
C GLY A 51 3.74 -4.80 -9.31
N GLU A 52 3.11 -3.65 -9.04
CA GLU A 52 3.67 -2.64 -8.11
C GLU A 52 3.83 -3.21 -6.69
N ALA A 53 2.87 -4.03 -6.24
CA ALA A 53 2.95 -4.74 -4.96
C ALA A 53 4.17 -5.68 -4.91
N VAL A 54 4.40 -6.45 -5.99
CA VAL A 54 5.55 -7.37 -6.10
C VAL A 54 6.86 -6.58 -6.10
N GLN A 55 6.92 -5.46 -6.82
CA GLN A 55 8.12 -4.60 -6.82
C GLN A 55 8.41 -4.03 -5.43
N LYS A 56 7.39 -3.60 -4.69
CA LYS A 56 7.55 -3.14 -3.30
C LYS A 56 8.08 -4.25 -2.40
N LEU A 57 7.56 -5.47 -2.52
CA LEU A 57 8.05 -6.64 -1.77
C LEU A 57 9.50 -6.98 -2.11
N LEU A 58 9.89 -6.95 -3.39
CA LEU A 58 11.27 -7.19 -3.81
C LEU A 58 12.23 -6.13 -3.26
N ARG A 59 11.84 -4.86 -3.29
CA ARG A 59 12.64 -3.75 -2.70
C ARG A 59 12.77 -3.91 -1.20
N LEU A 60 11.68 -4.27 -0.52
CA LEU A 60 11.69 -4.53 0.92
C LEU A 60 12.60 -5.70 1.26
N ARG A 61 12.52 -6.81 0.52
CA ARG A 61 13.42 -7.96 0.66
C ARG A 61 14.87 -7.54 0.52
N LYS A 62 15.23 -6.78 -0.52
CA LYS A 62 16.60 -6.28 -0.72
C LYS A 62 17.10 -5.41 0.45
N LYS A 63 16.22 -4.56 1.00
CA LYS A 63 16.55 -3.72 2.16
C LYS A 63 16.73 -4.52 3.45
N LEU A 64 15.98 -5.61 3.62
CA LEU A 64 16.05 -6.46 4.81
C LEU A 64 17.16 -7.53 4.70
N SER A 65 17.48 -7.98 3.48
CA SER A 65 18.51 -9.00 3.23
C SER A 65 19.93 -8.48 3.45
N SER A 66 20.15 -7.16 3.55
CA SER A 66 21.46 -6.60 3.87
C SER A 66 21.91 -6.90 5.31
N GLY A 67 20.98 -7.26 6.21
CA GLY A 67 21.27 -7.64 7.60
C GLY A 67 21.30 -9.15 7.85
N VAL A 68 20.62 -9.94 7.02
CA VAL A 68 20.65 -11.41 7.09
C VAL A 68 21.75 -11.88 6.14
N LYS A 69 23.01 -11.72 6.58
CA LYS A 69 24.05 -12.62 6.09
C LYS A 69 23.50 -14.01 6.30
N GLU A 70 23.28 -14.70 5.19
CA GLU A 70 23.10 -16.13 5.10
C GLU A 70 23.91 -16.73 6.24
N GLN A 71 23.25 -17.12 7.34
CA GLN A 71 23.94 -17.81 8.40
C GLN A 71 24.47 -19.03 7.70
N SER A 72 25.77 -19.01 7.42
CA SER A 72 26.53 -20.13 6.90
C SER A 72 26.03 -21.31 7.70
N ARG A 73 25.18 -22.14 7.08
CA ARG A 73 24.75 -23.40 7.67
C ARG A 73 26.00 -24.23 7.66
N GLU A 74 26.85 -24.03 8.66
CA GLU A 74 27.97 -24.92 8.89
C GLU A 74 27.33 -26.32 8.99
N PRO A 75 27.71 -27.24 8.09
CA PRO A 75 27.07 -28.53 8.09
C PRO A 75 27.36 -29.17 9.46
N ILE A 76 26.30 -29.67 10.10
CA ILE A 76 26.35 -30.27 11.44
C ILE A 76 27.40 -31.39 11.50
N SER A 77 27.71 -32.01 10.34
CA SER A 77 28.82 -32.95 10.15
C SER A 77 30.18 -32.43 10.64
N LYS A 78 30.42 -31.12 10.62
CA LYS A 78 31.64 -30.50 11.16
C LYS A 78 31.68 -30.42 12.70
N ARG A 79 30.54 -30.53 13.39
CA ARG A 79 30.43 -30.42 14.86
C ARG A 79 29.77 -31.64 15.50
N VAL A 80 29.83 -32.80 14.85
CA VAL A 80 29.19 -34.05 15.32
C VAL A 80 29.62 -34.40 16.75
N LYS A 81 30.89 -34.17 17.10
CA LYS A 81 31.41 -34.47 18.44
C LYS A 81 30.76 -33.61 19.53
N ASP A 82 30.47 -32.34 19.24
CA ASP A 82 29.90 -31.39 20.19
C ASP A 82 28.46 -31.74 20.57
N TYR A 83 27.73 -32.42 19.67
CA TYR A 83 26.32 -32.79 19.84
C TYR A 83 26.10 -34.24 20.28
N LEU A 84 26.98 -35.19 19.89
CA LEU A 84 26.83 -36.60 20.26
C LEU A 84 27.42 -36.92 21.63
N TYR A 85 28.47 -36.21 22.04
CA TYR A 85 29.12 -36.42 23.33
C TYR A 85 28.85 -35.21 24.21
N LEU A 86 27.58 -35.03 24.60
CA LEU A 86 27.26 -34.25 25.78
C LEU A 86 28.10 -34.84 26.91
N LYS A 87 29.05 -34.04 27.38
CA LYS A 87 30.01 -34.34 28.43
C LYS A 87 29.30 -35.04 29.58
N GLY A 88 29.34 -36.37 29.57
CA GLY A 88 28.95 -37.18 30.70
C GLY A 88 29.94 -36.87 31.80
N ASN A 89 29.55 -35.99 32.71
CA ASN A 89 30.14 -35.94 34.03
C ASN A 89 29.80 -37.27 34.71
N GLY A 90 30.78 -38.17 34.73
CA GLY A 90 30.88 -39.32 35.60
C GLY A 90 32.29 -39.36 36.14
#